data_AF-K2BXA5-F1
#
_entry.id   AF-K2BXA5-F1
#
_cell.length_a   1.000
_cell.length_b   1.000
_cell.length_c   1.000
_cell.angle_alpha   90.00
_cell.angle_beta   90.00
_cell.angle_gamma   90.00
#
_symmetry.space_group_name_H-M   'P 1'
#
loop_
_entity.id
_entity.type
_entity.pdbx_description
1 polymer ?
#
loop_
_entity_poly.entity_id
_entity_poly.type
_entity_poly.pdbx_seq_one_letter_code
_entity_poly.pdbx_strand_id
1 'polypeptide(L)'
;MAFLNIVAYIKINFRKMLKFTCTGCRYIYNPYIWDMEQEIEPGTDFFEIREDWVCPVCGESKDSFVELVPVINEPPTIELMTPGEEKHTPFYRRVWDKIIVRIWDEDNLHPSEDGHFIEYLWLFDENIDEVEMVALPDVSQEFEFDVSWLEFFEVRLSCNLHWVWKWVEVVD
;
A
#
# COMPACT_ATOMS: atom_id res chain seq x y z
N MET A 1 -29.49 2.44 14.36
CA MET A 1 -28.82 1.13 14.45
C MET A 1 -28.03 0.86 13.18
N ALA A 2 -26.91 1.57 12.96
CA ALA A 2 -26.10 1.45 11.74
C ALA A 2 -24.58 1.49 12.00
N PHE A 3 -24.13 1.26 13.24
CA PHE A 3 -22.70 1.32 13.60
C PHE A 3 -21.99 -0.05 13.50
N LEU A 4 -22.73 -1.14 13.29
CA LEU A 4 -22.18 -2.51 13.28
C LEU A 4 -21.69 -3.01 11.91
N ASN A 5 -21.85 -2.24 10.82
CA ASN A 5 -21.53 -2.71 9.46
C ASN A 5 -20.36 -1.97 8.77
N ILE A 6 -19.91 -0.82 9.25
CA ILE A 6 -18.82 -0.06 8.62
C ILE A 6 -17.47 -0.70 8.94
N VAL A 7 -17.21 -1.03 10.22
CA VAL A 7 -15.94 -1.64 10.67
C VAL A 7 -15.69 -3.03 10.05
N ALA A 8 -16.74 -3.83 9.83
CA ALA A 8 -16.62 -5.12 9.17
C ALA A 8 -16.38 -4.99 7.66
N TYR A 9 -17.04 -4.03 7.00
CA TYR A 9 -16.85 -3.77 5.57
C TYR A 9 -15.43 -3.28 5.24
N ILE A 10 -14.88 -2.38 6.05
CA ILE A 10 -13.49 -1.87 5.90
C ILE A 10 -12.47 -3.01 6.10
N LYS A 11 -12.61 -3.84 7.15
CA LYS A 11 -11.74 -5.01 7.37
C LYS A 11 -11.77 -6.06 6.24
N ILE A 12 -12.90 -6.21 5.56
CA ILE A 12 -13.05 -7.15 4.44
C ILE A 12 -12.33 -6.65 3.18
N ASN A 13 -12.36 -5.35 2.90
CA ASN A 13 -11.67 -4.78 1.74
C ASN A 13 -10.15 -4.78 1.90
N PHE A 14 -9.64 -4.61 3.13
CA PHE A 14 -8.18 -4.59 3.36
C PHE A 14 -7.51 -5.96 3.22
N ARG A 15 -8.16 -7.05 3.66
CA ARG A 15 -7.60 -8.42 3.51
C ARG A 15 -7.15 -8.70 2.08
N LYS A 16 -7.89 -8.14 1.11
CA LYS A 16 -7.64 -8.29 -0.33
C LYS A 16 -6.27 -7.83 -0.77
N MET A 17 -5.65 -6.93 -0.02
CA MET A 17 -4.42 -6.26 -0.41
C MET A 17 -3.20 -6.68 0.42
N LEU A 18 -3.39 -7.62 1.37
CA LEU A 18 -2.31 -8.19 2.16
C LEU A 18 -1.44 -9.12 1.32
N LYS A 19 -0.13 -9.01 1.51
CA LYS A 19 0.84 -9.94 0.93
C LYS A 19 0.99 -11.15 1.84
N PHE A 20 1.26 -12.31 1.25
CA PHE A 20 1.46 -13.55 2.00
C PHE A 20 2.77 -14.19 1.57
N THR A 21 3.57 -14.66 2.52
CA THR A 21 4.85 -15.35 2.23
C THR A 21 4.74 -16.84 2.52
N CYS A 22 5.19 -17.66 1.58
CA CYS A 22 5.33 -19.09 1.74
C CYS A 22 6.40 -19.39 2.80
N THR A 23 6.07 -20.18 3.82
CA THR A 23 7.02 -20.54 4.87
C THR A 23 8.11 -21.51 4.39
N GLY A 24 7.82 -22.31 3.35
CA GLY A 24 8.77 -23.27 2.78
C GLY A 24 9.85 -22.63 1.91
N CYS A 25 9.48 -21.72 0.99
CA CYS A 25 10.41 -21.17 0.00
C CYS A 25 10.51 -19.64 -0.04
N ARG A 26 9.75 -18.92 0.78
CA ARG A 26 9.70 -17.44 0.86
C ARG A 26 9.12 -16.72 -0.36
N TYR A 27 8.52 -17.43 -1.32
CA TYR A 27 7.70 -16.80 -2.36
C TYR A 27 6.64 -15.88 -1.74
N ILE A 28 6.47 -14.68 -2.30
CA ILE A 28 5.49 -13.70 -1.83
C ILE A 28 4.34 -13.67 -2.84
N TYR A 29 3.16 -14.06 -2.39
CA TYR A 29 1.93 -13.72 -3.07
C TYR A 29 1.67 -12.21 -2.88
N ASN A 30 1.52 -11.51 -4.00
CA ASN A 30 1.24 -10.09 -4.02
C ASN A 30 -0.06 -9.83 -4.80
N PRO A 31 -1.16 -9.41 -4.14
CA PRO A 31 -2.42 -9.20 -4.82
C PRO A 31 -2.37 -8.05 -5.85
N TYR A 32 -1.35 -7.19 -5.83
CA TYR A 32 -1.21 -6.11 -6.82
C TYR A 32 -0.55 -6.55 -8.14
N ILE A 33 -0.03 -7.78 -8.23
CA ILE A 33 0.68 -8.27 -9.40
C ILE A 33 -0.21 -9.25 -10.18
N TRP A 34 -0.30 -9.07 -11.50
CA TRP A 34 -0.91 -10.06 -12.39
C TRP A 34 -0.04 -11.32 -12.45
N ASP A 35 -0.61 -12.48 -12.09
CA ASP A 35 0.04 -13.78 -12.28
C ASP A 35 -0.63 -14.52 -13.44
N MET A 36 -0.05 -14.37 -14.63
CA MET A 36 -0.58 -14.98 -15.86
C MET A 36 -0.46 -16.50 -15.84
N GLU A 37 0.58 -17.04 -15.21
CA GLU A 37 0.83 -18.49 -15.21
C GLU A 37 -0.18 -19.22 -14.30
N GLN A 38 -0.61 -18.55 -13.23
CA GLN A 38 -1.60 -19.09 -12.30
C GLN A 38 -3.03 -18.61 -12.56
N GLU A 39 -3.23 -17.73 -13.56
CA GLU A 39 -4.52 -17.10 -13.91
C GLU A 39 -5.11 -16.31 -12.72
N ILE A 40 -4.29 -15.54 -12.02
CA ILE A 40 -4.71 -14.70 -10.88
C ILE A 40 -4.67 -13.24 -11.30
N GLU A 41 -5.83 -12.59 -11.30
CA GLU A 41 -5.97 -11.17 -11.62
C GLU A 41 -5.49 -10.27 -10.46
N PRO A 42 -5.07 -9.02 -10.71
CA PRO A 42 -4.65 -8.08 -9.69
C PRO A 42 -5.89 -7.65 -8.89
N GLY A 43 -5.74 -7.47 -7.60
CA GLY A 43 -6.82 -7.27 -6.64
C GLY A 43 -7.49 -8.57 -6.18
N THR A 44 -7.05 -9.75 -6.64
CA THR A 44 -7.53 -11.03 -6.08
C THR A 44 -7.04 -11.16 -4.63
N ASP A 45 -7.95 -11.44 -3.70
CA ASP A 45 -7.58 -11.71 -2.31
C ASP A 45 -6.94 -13.10 -2.17
N PHE A 46 -5.94 -13.23 -1.28
CA PHE A 46 -5.27 -14.52 -1.06
C PHE A 46 -6.25 -15.65 -0.70
N PHE A 47 -7.29 -15.35 0.09
CA PHE A 47 -8.32 -16.32 0.47
C PHE A 47 -9.37 -16.54 -0.64
N GLU A 48 -9.51 -15.64 -1.60
CA GLU A 48 -10.37 -15.79 -2.79
C GLU A 48 -9.72 -16.66 -3.89
N ILE A 49 -8.39 -16.85 -3.87
CA ILE A 49 -7.72 -17.80 -4.76
C ILE A 49 -8.30 -19.22 -4.55
N ARG A 50 -8.44 -19.99 -5.64
CA ARG A 50 -8.84 -21.41 -5.61
C ARG A 50 -8.11 -22.21 -4.51
N GLU A 51 -8.83 -23.10 -3.84
CA GLU A 51 -8.34 -23.82 -2.65
C GLU A 51 -7.20 -24.80 -2.99
N ASP A 52 -7.19 -25.33 -4.22
CA ASP A 52 -6.17 -26.22 -4.77
C ASP A 52 -4.94 -25.48 -5.33
N TRP A 53 -4.89 -24.15 -5.22
CA TRP A 53 -3.68 -23.40 -5.57
C TRP A 53 -2.55 -23.79 -4.62
N VAL A 54 -1.37 -23.92 -5.21
CA VAL A 54 -0.13 -24.24 -4.50
C VAL A 54 0.91 -23.17 -4.80
N CYS A 55 1.89 -23.03 -3.91
CA CYS A 55 3.02 -22.16 -4.12
C CYS A 55 3.69 -22.49 -5.47
N PRO A 56 3.82 -21.53 -6.40
CA PRO A 56 4.37 -21.81 -7.74
C PRO A 56 5.85 -22.19 -7.70
N VAL A 57 6.55 -21.91 -6.59
CA VAL A 57 7.98 -22.18 -6.44
C VAL A 57 8.25 -23.56 -5.83
N CYS A 58 7.49 -23.98 -4.81
CA CYS A 58 7.77 -25.25 -4.08
C CYS A 58 6.61 -26.24 -4.02
N GLY A 59 5.41 -25.88 -4.48
CA GLY A 59 4.24 -26.75 -4.48
C GLY A 59 3.56 -26.96 -3.13
N GLU A 60 3.96 -26.24 -2.08
CA GLU A 60 3.24 -26.26 -0.80
C GLU A 60 1.85 -25.61 -0.93
N SER A 61 0.88 -26.10 -0.16
CA SER A 61 -0.49 -25.60 -0.15
C SER A 61 -0.63 -24.21 0.49
N LYS A 62 -1.80 -23.59 0.33
CA LYS A 62 -2.11 -22.25 0.88
C LYS A 62 -1.96 -22.13 2.40
N ASP A 63 -2.10 -23.23 3.13
CA ASP A 63 -1.92 -23.28 4.59
C ASP A 63 -0.46 -23.07 5.04
N SER A 64 0.51 -23.27 4.14
CA SER A 64 1.92 -22.91 4.34
C SER A 64 2.22 -21.42 4.14
N PHE A 65 1.22 -20.56 3.99
CA PHE A 65 1.42 -19.13 3.84
C PHE A 65 1.08 -18.39 5.14
N VAL A 66 1.90 -17.40 5.45
CA VAL A 66 1.66 -16.47 6.55
C VAL A 66 1.57 -15.05 6.03
N GLU A 67 0.76 -14.23 6.68
CA GLU A 67 0.63 -12.81 6.38
C GLU A 67 2.00 -12.13 6.49
N LEU A 68 2.36 -11.37 5.46
CA LEU A 68 3.59 -10.60 5.44
C LEU A 68 3.31 -9.20 5.99
N VAL A 69 3.84 -8.94 7.18
CA VAL A 69 3.82 -7.59 7.76
C VAL A 69 4.78 -6.71 6.94
N PRO A 70 4.31 -5.62 6.32
CA PRO A 70 5.19 -4.76 5.53
C PRO A 70 6.23 -4.08 6.43
N VAL A 71 7.46 -3.98 5.93
CA VAL A 71 8.44 -3.06 6.52
C VAL A 71 8.01 -1.65 6.18
N ILE A 72 7.80 -0.85 7.23
CA ILE A 72 7.43 0.55 7.11
C ILE A 72 8.68 1.39 7.34
N ASN A 73 9.15 2.04 6.28
CA ASN A 73 10.29 2.93 6.33
C ASN A 73 9.84 4.31 6.82
N GLU A 74 10.45 4.76 7.91
CA GLU A 74 10.36 6.15 8.35
C GLU A 74 11.39 6.96 7.56
N PRO A 75 10.96 7.93 6.74
CA PRO A 75 11.90 8.72 5.98
C PRO A 75 12.74 9.60 6.92
N PRO A 76 14.01 9.87 6.59
CA PRO A 76 14.78 10.86 7.31
C PRO A 76 14.17 12.26 7.10
N THR A 77 14.63 13.26 7.87
CA THR A 77 14.25 14.66 7.61
C THR A 77 14.57 15.05 6.17
N ILE A 78 13.80 15.96 5.57
CA ILE A 78 13.95 16.39 4.16
C ILE A 78 15.41 16.72 3.80
N GLU A 79 16.16 17.36 4.71
CA GLU A 79 17.57 17.74 4.51
C GLU A 79 18.55 16.55 4.41
N LEU A 80 18.12 15.36 4.81
CA LEU A 80 18.92 14.14 4.91
C LEU A 80 18.41 13.02 4.00
N MET A 81 17.36 13.27 3.20
CA MET A 81 16.84 12.27 2.27
C MET A 81 17.84 12.00 1.15
N THR A 82 17.92 10.73 0.76
CA THR A 82 18.62 10.32 -0.45
C THR A 82 17.69 10.40 -1.66
N PRO A 83 18.23 10.50 -2.89
CA PRO A 83 17.40 10.52 -4.11
C PRO A 83 16.51 9.29 -4.32
N GLY A 84 16.84 8.16 -3.69
CA GLY A 84 15.99 6.97 -3.70
C GLY A 84 14.84 7.07 -2.71
N GLU A 85 15.07 7.65 -1.54
CA GLU A 85 14.05 7.85 -0.50
C GLU A 85 13.07 8.95 -0.90
N GLU A 86 13.55 10.05 -1.50
CA GLU A 86 12.73 11.15 -2.02
C GLU A 86 11.67 10.64 -3.01
N LYS A 87 12.01 9.63 -3.81
CA LYS A 87 11.06 8.99 -4.72
C LYS A 87 9.93 8.33 -3.92
N HIS A 88 10.25 7.52 -2.94
CA HIS A 88 9.22 6.75 -2.25
C HIS A 88 8.58 7.47 -1.08
N THR A 89 9.07 8.66 -0.72
CA THR A 89 8.55 9.50 0.37
C THR A 89 7.69 10.59 -0.23
N PRO A 90 6.37 10.40 -0.20
CA PRO A 90 5.49 11.38 -0.79
C PRO A 90 5.23 12.55 0.17
N PHE A 91 4.79 13.67 -0.41
CA PHE A 91 4.67 14.96 0.25
C PHE A 91 3.21 15.33 0.39
N TYR A 92 2.81 15.91 1.51
CA TYR A 92 1.47 16.47 1.65
C TYR A 92 1.50 17.90 2.14
N ARG A 93 0.47 18.64 1.73
CA ARG A 93 0.15 19.98 2.26
C ARG A 93 -1.28 19.97 2.80
N ARG A 94 -1.51 20.69 3.89
CA ARG A 94 -2.86 20.88 4.44
C ARG A 94 -3.56 22.04 3.73
N VAL A 95 -4.82 21.83 3.35
CA VAL A 95 -5.66 22.82 2.70
C VAL A 95 -7.01 22.81 3.40
N TRP A 96 -7.17 23.74 4.34
CA TRP A 96 -8.34 23.79 5.23
C TRP A 96 -8.50 22.49 6.02
N ASP A 97 -9.53 21.74 5.67
CA ASP A 97 -10.00 20.51 6.30
C ASP A 97 -9.59 19.27 5.50
N LYS A 98 -8.72 19.45 4.51
CA LYS A 98 -8.20 18.40 3.63
C LYS A 98 -6.69 18.35 3.62
N ILE A 99 -6.15 17.23 3.15
CA ILE A 99 -4.76 17.14 2.72
C ILE A 99 -4.72 16.89 1.22
N ILE A 100 -3.78 17.57 0.58
CA ILE A 100 -3.38 17.30 -0.80
C ILE A 100 -2.06 16.58 -0.73
N VAL A 101 -2.13 15.34 -1.17
CA VAL A 101 -1.07 14.36 -1.17
C VAL A 101 -0.51 14.32 -2.58
N ARG A 102 0.79 14.58 -2.73
CA ARG A 102 1.52 14.48 -3.99
C ARG A 102 2.59 13.41 -3.87
N ILE A 103 2.56 12.44 -4.78
CA ILE A 103 3.52 11.34 -4.77
C ILE A 103 4.76 11.70 -5.60
N TRP A 104 4.57 12.41 -6.71
CA TRP A 104 5.63 12.73 -7.67
C TRP A 104 5.51 14.17 -8.16
N ASP A 105 6.64 14.78 -8.52
CA ASP A 105 6.68 15.98 -9.36
C ASP A 105 7.48 15.75 -10.64
N GLU A 106 7.65 16.78 -11.48
CA GLU A 106 8.37 16.66 -12.75
C GLU A 106 9.85 16.27 -12.56
N ASP A 107 10.44 16.59 -11.40
CA ASP A 107 11.84 16.36 -11.07
C ASP A 107 12.05 15.09 -10.24
N ASN A 108 11.00 14.58 -9.61
CA ASN A 108 11.00 13.42 -8.73
C ASN A 108 9.90 12.43 -9.15
N LEU A 109 10.12 11.73 -10.27
CA LEU A 109 9.24 10.64 -10.75
C LEU A 109 9.77 9.27 -10.30
N HIS A 110 8.85 8.39 -9.90
CA HIS A 110 9.12 6.97 -9.75
C HIS A 110 9.44 6.38 -11.12
N PRO A 111 10.44 5.50 -11.23
CA PRO A 111 10.56 4.67 -12.41
C PRO A 111 9.28 3.82 -12.55
N SER A 112 8.55 3.97 -13.64
CA SER A 112 7.45 3.07 -14.01
C SER A 112 7.94 2.15 -15.12
N GLU A 113 8.78 1.20 -14.74
CA GLU A 113 9.28 0.14 -15.62
C GLU A 113 8.46 -1.14 -15.39
N ASP A 114 8.45 -2.06 -16.35
CA ASP A 114 7.72 -3.33 -16.26
C ASP A 114 8.11 -4.09 -14.98
N GLY A 115 7.16 -4.25 -14.06
CA GLY A 115 7.35 -4.96 -12.79
C GLY A 115 7.88 -4.09 -11.63
N HIS A 116 8.01 -2.77 -11.79
CA HIS A 116 8.36 -1.84 -10.71
C HIS A 116 7.37 -0.66 -10.67
N PHE A 117 6.48 -0.67 -9.67
CA PHE A 117 5.38 0.27 -9.60
C PHE A 117 4.90 0.52 -8.16
N ILE A 118 4.13 1.58 -8.02
CA ILE A 118 3.45 1.94 -6.79
C ILE A 118 2.15 1.17 -6.70
N GLU A 119 1.93 0.53 -5.57
CA GLU A 119 0.78 -0.33 -5.35
C GLU A 119 -0.40 0.47 -4.82
N TYR A 120 -0.15 1.30 -3.81
CA TYR A 120 -1.20 2.03 -3.11
C TYR A 120 -0.69 3.23 -2.33
N LEU A 121 -1.65 4.11 -2.06
CA LEU A 121 -1.63 5.15 -1.05
C LEU A 121 -2.58 4.78 0.08
N TRP A 122 -2.21 5.02 1.34
CA TRP A 122 -3.08 4.63 2.44
C TRP A 122 -3.00 5.57 3.63
N LEU A 123 -4.15 6.15 4.00
CA LEU A 123 -4.35 7.04 5.13
C LEU A 123 -4.86 6.27 6.36
N PHE A 124 -4.29 6.58 7.52
CA PHE A 124 -4.59 6.03 8.84
C PHE A 124 -4.82 7.15 9.86
N ASP A 125 -5.57 6.86 10.92
CA ASP A 125 -5.75 7.75 12.08
C ASP A 125 -4.67 7.55 13.16
N GLU A 126 -4.84 8.17 14.34
CA GLU A 126 -3.92 8.04 15.48
C GLU A 126 -3.78 6.65 16.08
N ASN A 127 -4.76 5.78 15.85
CA ASN A 127 -4.78 4.40 16.33
C ASN A 127 -4.23 3.42 15.27
N ILE A 128 -3.78 3.93 14.12
CA ILE A 128 -3.43 3.13 12.94
C ILE A 128 -4.67 2.38 12.41
N ASP A 129 -5.87 2.88 12.71
CA ASP A 129 -7.08 2.44 12.03
C ASP A 129 -7.12 3.09 10.65
N GLU A 130 -7.52 2.29 9.66
CA GLU A 130 -7.63 2.75 8.28
C GLU A 130 -8.71 3.83 8.14
N VAL A 131 -8.36 4.89 7.40
CA VAL A 131 -9.30 5.94 7.00
C VAL A 131 -9.68 5.76 5.53
N GLU A 132 -8.70 5.74 4.63
CA GLU A 132 -8.93 5.66 3.19
C GLU A 132 -7.71 5.11 2.45
N MET A 133 -7.92 4.21 1.48
CA MET A 133 -6.88 3.64 0.64
C MET A 133 -7.19 3.91 -0.83
N VAL A 134 -6.15 4.28 -1.58
CA VAL A 134 -6.21 4.46 -3.03
C VAL A 134 -5.26 3.45 -3.65
N ALA A 135 -5.79 2.47 -4.38
CA ALA A 135 -4.97 1.61 -5.22
C ALA A 135 -4.43 2.45 -6.39
N LEU A 136 -3.14 2.32 -6.69
CA LEU A 136 -2.43 3.17 -7.65
C LEU A 136 -1.95 2.44 -8.92
N PRO A 137 -2.80 1.63 -9.60
CA PRO A 137 -2.41 1.07 -10.89
C PRO A 137 -2.40 2.13 -12.01
N ASP A 138 -2.86 3.36 -11.77
CA ASP A 138 -2.96 4.43 -12.78
C ASP A 138 -2.37 5.78 -12.30
N VAL A 139 -1.88 6.55 -13.26
CA VAL A 139 -0.79 7.57 -13.19
C VAL A 139 -1.09 8.87 -12.41
N SER A 140 -2.15 8.94 -11.60
CA SER A 140 -2.42 10.18 -10.85
C SER A 140 -1.29 10.47 -9.87
N GLN A 141 -0.79 11.70 -9.87
CA GLN A 141 0.33 12.13 -9.04
C GLN A 141 -0.12 12.91 -7.81
N GLU A 142 -1.40 13.29 -7.76
CA GLU A 142 -2.01 14.08 -6.70
C GLU A 142 -3.34 13.45 -6.25
N PHE A 143 -3.57 13.42 -4.94
CA PHE A 143 -4.74 12.84 -4.29
C PHE A 143 -5.21 13.78 -3.19
N GLU A 144 -6.53 13.90 -3.03
CA GLU A 144 -7.15 14.73 -2.02
C GLU A 144 -7.86 13.82 -1.01
N PHE A 145 -7.59 14.04 0.29
CA PHE A 145 -8.27 13.36 1.38
C PHE A 145 -8.95 14.35 2.30
N ASP A 146 -10.19 14.08 2.68
CA ASP A 146 -10.88 14.80 3.75
C ASP A 146 -10.34 14.28 5.09
N VAL A 147 -9.77 15.18 5.88
CA VAL A 147 -9.19 14.88 7.21
C VAL A 147 -9.81 15.78 8.26
N SER A 148 -11.00 16.35 7.98
CA SER A 148 -11.66 17.36 8.80
C SER A 148 -11.97 16.92 10.23
N TRP A 149 -12.08 15.61 10.43
CA TRP A 149 -12.35 14.97 11.72
C TRP A 149 -11.11 14.33 12.37
N LEU A 150 -9.94 14.43 11.76
CA LEU A 150 -8.71 13.81 12.24
C LEU A 150 -7.80 14.85 12.90
N GLU A 151 -7.47 14.63 14.17
CA GLU A 151 -6.45 15.42 14.87
C GLU A 151 -5.03 15.00 14.45
N PHE A 152 -4.86 13.72 14.11
CA PHE A 152 -3.64 13.15 13.59
C PHE A 152 -3.97 12.18 12.46
N PHE A 153 -3.04 12.05 11.51
CA PHE A 153 -3.08 11.00 10.53
C PHE A 153 -1.67 10.56 10.15
N GLU A 154 -1.57 9.32 9.68
CA GLU A 154 -0.40 8.79 9.01
C GLU A 154 -0.80 8.38 7.61
N VAL A 155 -0.09 8.85 6.59
CA VAL A 155 -0.27 8.32 5.24
C VAL A 155 0.89 7.32 4.99
N ARG A 156 0.70 6.38 4.06
CA ARG A 156 1.72 5.41 3.63
C ARG A 156 1.67 5.25 2.11
N LEU A 157 2.83 5.08 1.49
CA LEU A 157 2.98 4.74 0.08
C LEU A 157 3.67 3.39 -0.04
N SER A 158 3.13 2.47 -0.85
CA SER A 158 3.78 1.17 -1.08
C SER A 158 4.34 1.08 -2.49
N CYS A 159 5.61 0.70 -2.58
CA CYS A 159 6.25 0.26 -3.82
C CYS A 159 6.40 -1.27 -3.77
N ASN A 160 6.11 -1.92 -4.89
CA ASN A 160 6.15 -3.38 -4.96
C ASN A 160 7.55 -3.97 -4.73
N LEU A 161 8.62 -3.21 -4.97
CA LEU A 161 10.02 -3.61 -4.75
C LEU A 161 10.67 -2.97 -3.53
N HIS A 162 10.27 -1.75 -3.18
CA HIS A 162 10.94 -0.93 -2.17
C HIS A 162 10.15 -0.76 -0.87
N TRP A 163 9.14 -1.60 -0.63
CA TRP A 163 8.34 -1.64 0.59
C TRP A 163 7.49 -0.38 0.81
N VAL A 164 7.06 -0.17 2.05
CA VAL A 164 6.14 0.89 2.45
C VAL A 164 6.91 2.05 3.05
N TRP A 165 6.52 3.27 2.71
CA TRP A 165 7.17 4.51 3.14
C TRP A 165 6.14 5.42 3.79
N LYS A 166 6.51 6.00 4.93
CA LYS A 166 5.74 7.05 5.60
C LYS A 166 6.07 8.42 5.01
N TRP A 167 5.25 9.40 5.38
CA TRP A 167 5.25 10.74 4.79
C TRP A 167 5.98 11.71 5.66
N VAL A 168 6.34 12.84 5.07
CA VAL A 168 6.80 14.03 5.79
C VAL A 168 5.85 15.18 5.49
N GLU A 169 5.37 15.86 6.54
CA GLU A 169 4.58 17.09 6.40
C GLU A 169 5.45 18.17 5.74
N VAL A 170 4.95 18.78 4.67
CA VAL A 170 5.56 20.01 4.14
C VAL A 170 5.17 21.15 5.07
N VAL A 171 6.15 21.65 5.82
CA VAL A 171 5.98 22.87 6.61
C VAL A 171 6.16 24.05 5.65
N ASP A 172 5.05 24.67 5.26
CA ASP A 172 5.05 25.94 4.52
C ASP A 172 5.65 27.10 5.36
#